data_AF-A0A8J4BS01-F1
#
_entry.id   AF-A0A8J4BS01-F1
#
_cell.length_a   1.000
_cell.length_b   1.000
_cell.length_c   1.000
_cell.angle_alpha   90.00
_cell.angle_beta   90.00
_cell.angle_gamma   90.00
#
_symmetry.space_group_name_H-M   'P 1'
#
loop_
_entity.id
_entity.type
_entity.pdbx_description
1 polymer ?
#
loop_
_entity_poly.entity_id
_entity_poly.type
_entity_poly.pdbx_seq_one_letter_code
_entity_poly.pdbx_strand_id
1 'polypeptide(L)'
;MAFQRTSSSSTSTFIVMTFALLVASQLAAGQTTAAVEGAATEAASGGGPPPRPLLKLKKPSPRLLRPPPRPRPPPNPRPPPRRSPSPFPPPLPRPPTHSKTDKPPPPRPQPPPPTPKPPRPPVSSPPPPPPAAIINGTGVLPGGNCPDAQELLDRHNYYRSFHSAPPLVWDESMAAAATAYAATLATQDCILRHSKVKDGENLWQENGYPRTNDKCASATRDWYIEIKYYNFDVPDPFATNWYQTQIVGHFSQLVWKGSTKLGCGYGTKEVPLRFGAKTYMGNCKIVVCRYRDFGNIPTDNSFLKNVIRNSTVVPIR
;
A
#
# COMPACT_ATOMS: atom_id res chain seq x y z
N MET A 1 -19.86 -45.95 37.26
CA MET A 1 -20.73 -44.86 37.77
C MET A 1 -20.43 -43.61 36.97
N ALA A 2 -21.49 -42.98 36.48
CA ALA A 2 -21.48 -41.88 35.52
C ALA A 2 -20.86 -40.60 36.09
N PHE A 3 -20.32 -39.76 35.21
CA PHE A 3 -20.56 -38.31 35.27
C PHE A 3 -20.41 -37.69 33.86
N GLN A 4 -21.55 -37.28 33.31
CA GLN A 4 -21.67 -36.36 32.18
C GLN A 4 -21.08 -34.99 32.56
N ARG A 5 -20.37 -34.36 31.62
CA ARG A 5 -20.38 -32.89 31.50
C ARG A 5 -20.63 -32.49 30.05
N THR A 6 -21.48 -31.49 29.98
CA THR A 6 -22.26 -30.97 28.85
C THR A 6 -21.44 -30.07 27.93
N SER A 7 -21.88 -30.01 26.68
CA SER A 7 -21.43 -29.12 25.62
C SER A 7 -21.75 -27.65 25.90
N SER A 8 -20.90 -26.75 25.41
CA SER A 8 -21.34 -25.44 24.91
C SER A 8 -20.39 -24.97 23.81
N SER A 9 -20.98 -24.57 22.69
CA SER A 9 -20.32 -24.18 21.45
C SER A 9 -19.67 -22.80 21.55
N SER A 10 -18.50 -22.66 20.94
CA SER A 10 -17.89 -21.36 20.67
C SER A 10 -17.97 -21.10 19.16
N THR A 11 -18.96 -20.31 18.76
CA THR A 11 -19.00 -19.64 17.46
C THR A 11 -18.60 -18.20 17.68
N SER A 12 -17.46 -17.77 17.13
CA SER A 12 -17.13 -16.35 17.02
C SER A 12 -16.45 -16.08 15.68
N THR A 13 -17.30 -15.89 14.68
CA THR A 13 -16.99 -15.18 13.45
C THR A 13 -17.76 -13.85 13.52
N PHE A 14 -17.16 -12.77 13.03
CA PHE A 14 -17.71 -11.44 12.82
C PHE A 14 -17.80 -10.49 14.02
N ILE A 15 -16.72 -9.73 14.26
CA ILE A 15 -16.83 -8.33 14.66
C ILE A 15 -15.83 -7.51 13.83
N VAL A 16 -16.33 -6.94 12.74
CA VAL A 16 -15.71 -5.83 12.01
C VAL A 16 -16.73 -4.69 12.01
N MET A 17 -16.28 -3.53 12.48
CA MET A 17 -16.88 -2.19 12.38
C MET A 17 -18.26 -1.95 13.02
N THR A 18 -18.28 -1.15 14.09
CA THR A 18 -19.14 0.04 14.25
C THR A 18 -18.79 0.76 15.57
N PHE A 19 -18.06 1.87 15.50
CA PHE A 19 -17.98 2.84 16.60
C PHE A 19 -18.52 4.17 16.08
N ALA A 20 -19.75 4.51 16.45
CA ALA A 20 -20.30 5.84 16.26
C ALA A 20 -21.36 6.14 17.33
N LEU A 21 -21.21 7.32 17.94
CA LEU A 21 -22.15 8.10 18.76
C LEU A 21 -22.57 7.55 20.14
N LEU A 22 -22.15 8.27 21.20
CA LEU A 22 -23.07 8.81 22.20
C LEU A 22 -22.42 10.01 22.93
N VAL A 23 -23.25 10.85 23.57
CA VAL A 23 -22.97 12.06 24.38
C VAL A 23 -22.97 13.36 23.53
N ALA A 24 -23.84 14.36 23.70
CA ALA A 24 -24.75 14.76 24.78
C ALA A 24 -25.93 15.60 24.25
N SER A 25 -27.03 15.63 25.00
CA SER A 25 -27.91 16.81 25.12
C SER A 25 -28.82 16.63 26.34
N GLN A 26 -28.73 17.52 27.32
CA GLN A 26 -29.87 18.09 28.03
C GLN A 26 -29.47 19.37 28.77
N LEU A 27 -30.41 20.31 28.78
CA LEU A 27 -30.33 21.72 29.13
C LEU A 27 -30.55 21.99 30.62
N ALA A 28 -29.97 23.10 31.05
CA ALA A 28 -30.48 24.12 31.98
C ALA A 28 -31.05 23.72 33.36
N ALA A 29 -30.40 24.22 34.40
CA ALA A 29 -31.07 24.84 35.55
C ALA A 29 -30.13 25.90 36.14
N GLY A 30 -30.66 27.11 36.34
CA GLY A 30 -29.92 28.24 36.91
C GLY A 30 -29.79 28.17 38.43
N GLN A 31 -28.94 29.03 38.99
CA GLN A 31 -29.15 29.62 40.31
C GLN A 31 -28.31 30.90 40.47
N THR A 32 -29.01 31.88 41.01
CA THR A 32 -28.64 33.21 41.48
C THR A 32 -27.67 33.20 42.66
N THR A 33 -26.79 34.19 42.77
CA THR A 33 -26.41 34.94 43.99
C THR A 33 -25.48 36.08 43.55
N ALA A 34 -25.89 37.34 43.67
CA ALA A 34 -25.84 38.23 44.85
C ALA A 34 -24.64 39.18 44.75
N ALA A 35 -24.97 40.47 44.65
CA ALA A 35 -24.06 41.61 44.61
C ALA A 35 -23.47 41.89 46.00
N VAL A 36 -22.27 42.47 46.03
CA VAL A 36 -21.78 43.27 47.16
C VAL A 36 -21.02 44.47 46.60
N GLU A 37 -21.51 45.66 46.97
CA GLU A 37 -20.88 46.97 46.77
C GLU A 37 -19.63 47.13 47.64
N GLY A 38 -18.69 47.96 47.18
CA GLY A 38 -17.57 48.45 47.96
C GLY A 38 -17.01 49.73 47.32
N ALA A 39 -17.43 50.86 47.86
CA ALA A 39 -17.07 52.21 47.43
C ALA A 39 -15.67 52.64 47.91
N ALA A 40 -15.03 53.54 47.15
CA ALA A 40 -14.09 54.53 47.67
C ALA A 40 -14.07 55.78 46.76
N THR A 41 -14.45 56.91 47.36
CA THR A 41 -14.25 58.31 46.96
C THR A 41 -12.76 58.71 47.14
N GLU A 42 -12.16 59.77 46.59
CA GLU A 42 -12.58 61.18 46.45
C GLU A 42 -11.54 62.02 45.61
N ALA A 43 -11.99 63.14 45.03
CA ALA A 43 -11.31 64.45 44.78
C ALA A 43 -10.05 64.56 43.86
N ALA A 44 -9.81 65.60 43.03
CA ALA A 44 -10.51 66.85 42.69
C ALA A 44 -9.88 67.54 41.44
N SER A 45 -10.73 68.33 40.75
CA SER A 45 -10.52 69.64 40.08
C SER A 45 -9.53 69.85 38.91
N GLY A 46 -10.05 70.48 37.84
CA GLY A 46 -9.25 71.20 36.83
C GLY A 46 -9.95 71.34 35.47
N GLY A 47 -10.83 72.33 35.32
CA GLY A 47 -11.58 72.60 34.08
C GLY A 47 -10.75 73.24 32.95
N GLY A 48 -11.05 72.84 31.71
CA GLY A 48 -10.61 73.48 30.47
C GLY A 48 -11.73 73.42 29.40
N PRO A 49 -11.79 74.37 28.46
CA PRO A 49 -12.96 74.56 27.58
C PRO A 49 -13.10 73.48 26.50
N PRO A 50 -14.30 73.25 25.94
CA PRO A 50 -14.56 72.15 25.03
C PRO A 50 -13.91 72.38 23.64
N PRO A 51 -13.33 71.34 23.01
CA PRO A 51 -12.87 71.45 21.63
C PRO A 51 -14.04 71.44 20.65
N ARG A 52 -13.90 72.25 19.59
CA ARG A 52 -14.84 72.39 18.45
C ARG A 52 -15.11 71.03 17.77
N PRO A 53 -16.31 70.83 17.17
CA PRO A 53 -16.62 69.59 16.47
C PRO A 53 -15.75 69.45 15.20
N LEU A 54 -14.95 68.39 15.16
CA LEU A 54 -14.26 67.94 13.95
C LEU A 54 -15.30 67.40 12.96
N LEU A 55 -15.33 67.99 11.76
CA LEU A 55 -16.01 67.45 10.59
C LEU A 55 -15.61 65.98 10.39
N LYS A 56 -16.58 65.07 10.50
CA LYS A 56 -16.39 63.65 10.17
C LYS A 56 -16.04 63.55 8.68
N LEU A 57 -14.76 63.39 8.36
CA LEU A 57 -14.36 62.92 7.04
C LEU A 57 -14.91 61.50 6.84
N LYS A 58 -15.84 61.37 5.89
CA LYS A 58 -16.41 60.10 5.46
C LYS A 58 -15.27 59.28 4.83
N LYS A 59 -14.78 58.24 5.53
CA LYS A 59 -13.84 57.27 4.93
C LYS A 59 -14.47 56.69 3.66
N PRO A 60 -13.77 56.65 2.51
CA PRO A 60 -14.30 56.05 1.31
C PRO A 60 -14.46 54.53 1.51
N SER A 61 -15.61 54.00 1.11
CA SER A 61 -15.89 52.56 1.11
C SER A 61 -14.82 51.81 0.31
N PRO A 62 -14.37 50.61 0.74
CA PRO A 62 -13.45 49.81 -0.03
C PRO A 62 -14.15 49.35 -1.31
N ARG A 63 -13.61 49.80 -2.46
CA ARG A 63 -14.00 49.29 -3.77
C ARG A 63 -13.59 47.82 -3.82
N LEU A 64 -14.56 46.91 -3.79
CA LEU A 64 -14.34 45.48 -4.02
C LEU A 64 -13.72 45.31 -5.40
N LEU A 65 -12.40 45.08 -5.45
CA LEU A 65 -11.71 44.60 -6.64
C LEU A 65 -12.27 43.21 -6.94
N ARG A 66 -12.96 43.09 -8.08
CA ARG A 66 -13.37 41.79 -8.62
C ARG A 66 -12.12 40.90 -8.77
N PRO A 67 -12.17 39.64 -8.32
CA PRO A 67 -11.07 38.71 -8.56
C PRO A 67 -10.87 38.53 -10.07
N PRO A 68 -9.62 38.30 -10.51
CA PRO A 68 -9.33 38.05 -11.92
C PRO A 68 -10.09 36.80 -12.40
N PRO A 69 -10.53 36.77 -13.67
CA PRO A 69 -11.19 35.59 -14.23
C PRO A 69 -10.26 34.37 -14.15
N ARG A 70 -10.81 33.22 -13.76
CA ARG A 70 -10.07 31.95 -13.73
C ARG A 70 -9.42 31.70 -15.10
N PRO A 71 -8.18 31.17 -15.15
CA PRO A 71 -7.59 30.68 -16.40
C PRO A 71 -8.53 29.65 -17.04
N ARG A 72 -8.74 29.75 -18.35
CA ARG A 72 -9.51 28.74 -19.09
C ARG A 72 -8.82 27.38 -18.90
N PRO A 73 -9.59 26.29 -18.69
CA PRO A 73 -9.02 24.94 -18.71
C PRO A 73 -8.31 24.70 -20.05
N PRO A 74 -7.21 23.92 -20.08
CA PRO A 74 -6.56 23.57 -21.31
C PRO A 74 -7.54 22.83 -22.24
N PRO A 75 -7.45 23.02 -23.56
CA PRO A 75 -8.30 22.28 -24.49
C PRO A 75 -8.05 20.78 -24.31
N ASN A 76 -9.13 20.00 -24.34
CA ASN A 76 -9.05 18.53 -24.27
C ASN A 76 -8.03 18.00 -25.30
N PRO A 77 -7.19 17.03 -24.94
CA PRO A 77 -6.29 16.39 -25.89
C PRO A 77 -7.12 15.85 -27.07
N ARG A 78 -6.65 16.17 -28.28
CA ARG A 78 -7.24 15.66 -29.52
C ARG A 78 -7.29 14.13 -29.43
N PRO A 79 -8.43 13.48 -29.76
CA PRO A 79 -8.47 12.03 -29.80
C PRO A 79 -7.38 11.52 -30.75
N PRO A 80 -6.70 10.40 -30.41
CA PRO A 80 -5.67 9.84 -31.27
C PRO A 80 -6.24 9.55 -32.65
N PRO A 81 -5.44 9.69 -33.73
CA PRO A 81 -5.90 9.37 -35.07
C PRO A 81 -6.41 7.92 -35.08
N ARG A 82 -7.63 7.74 -35.58
CA ARG A 82 -8.26 6.43 -35.76
C ARG A 82 -7.30 5.61 -36.61
N ARG A 83 -6.68 4.57 -36.03
CA ARG A 83 -5.83 3.65 -36.79
C ARG A 83 -6.68 3.10 -37.92
N SER A 84 -6.24 3.34 -39.16
CA SER A 84 -6.79 2.67 -40.33
C SER A 84 -6.75 1.16 -40.08
N PRO A 85 -7.83 0.42 -40.39
CA PRO A 85 -7.79 -1.03 -40.29
C PRO A 85 -6.65 -1.54 -41.18
N SER A 86 -5.74 -2.33 -40.61
CA SER A 86 -4.75 -3.04 -41.40
C SER A 86 -5.48 -3.90 -42.44
N PRO A 87 -5.02 -3.93 -43.70
CA PRO A 87 -5.62 -4.81 -44.69
C PRO A 87 -5.47 -6.25 -44.21
N PHE A 88 -6.58 -7.00 -44.25
CA PHE A 88 -6.59 -8.43 -43.97
C PHE A 88 -5.55 -9.13 -44.85
N PRO A 89 -4.80 -10.11 -44.32
CA PRO A 89 -3.93 -10.92 -45.16
C PRO A 89 -4.77 -11.65 -46.21
N PRO A 90 -4.25 -11.85 -47.44
CA PRO A 90 -4.97 -12.56 -48.49
C PRO A 90 -5.26 -13.99 -48.04
N PRO A 91 -6.40 -14.58 -48.46
CA PRO A 91 -6.73 -15.96 -48.14
C PRO A 91 -5.67 -16.90 -48.75
N LEU A 92 -5.26 -17.90 -47.96
CA LEU A 92 -4.33 -18.94 -48.41
C LEU A 92 -4.86 -19.65 -49.67
N PRO A 93 -3.97 -20.07 -50.60
CA PRO A 93 -4.38 -20.84 -51.77
C PRO A 93 -5.12 -22.11 -51.36
N ARG A 94 -6.26 -22.35 -52.00
CA ARG A 94 -7.03 -23.58 -51.84
C ARG A 94 -6.19 -24.76 -52.39
N PRO A 95 -6.11 -25.91 -51.70
CA PRO A 95 -5.37 -27.07 -52.22
C PRO A 95 -5.96 -27.55 -53.54
N PRO A 96 -5.14 -28.09 -54.47
CA PRO A 96 -5.64 -28.65 -55.71
C PRO A 96 -6.55 -29.85 -55.40
N THR A 97 -7.74 -29.83 -55.98
CA THR A 97 -8.66 -30.97 -56.00
C THR A 97 -8.07 -32.05 -56.90
N HIS A 98 -7.44 -33.06 -56.30
CA HIS A 98 -7.07 -34.26 -57.01
C HIS A 98 -8.27 -35.20 -57.13
N SER A 99 -8.62 -35.47 -58.39
CA SER A 99 -9.59 -36.44 -58.83
C SER A 99 -9.36 -37.81 -58.21
N LYS A 100 -10.48 -38.47 -57.90
CA LYS A 100 -10.55 -39.87 -57.47
C LYS A 100 -9.99 -40.77 -58.57
N THR A 101 -8.88 -41.44 -58.29
CA THR A 101 -8.55 -42.84 -58.65
C THR A 101 -7.08 -43.05 -58.29
N ASP A 102 -6.79 -43.55 -57.09
CA ASP A 102 -5.56 -44.30 -56.85
C ASP A 102 -5.69 -45.16 -55.59
N LYS A 103 -5.17 -46.38 -55.70
CA LYS A 103 -5.14 -47.45 -54.71
C LYS A 103 -4.40 -46.99 -53.43
N PRO A 104 -4.82 -47.37 -52.22
CA PRO A 104 -4.14 -46.94 -51.00
C PRO A 104 -2.68 -47.42 -50.99
N PRO A 105 -1.71 -46.56 -50.63
CA PRO A 105 -0.31 -46.95 -50.50
C PRO A 105 -0.13 -47.91 -49.31
N PRO A 106 0.91 -48.76 -49.34
CA PRO A 106 1.20 -49.68 -48.23
C PRO A 106 1.47 -48.92 -46.93
N PRO A 107 1.22 -49.53 -45.76
CA PRO A 107 1.45 -48.89 -44.47
C PRO A 107 2.90 -48.44 -44.33
N ARG A 108 3.13 -47.15 -44.05
CA ARG A 108 4.45 -46.63 -43.71
C ARG A 108 4.95 -47.32 -42.43
N PRO A 109 6.23 -47.76 -42.36
CA PRO A 109 6.80 -48.26 -41.12
C PRO A 109 6.64 -47.23 -40.01
N GLN A 110 6.11 -47.66 -38.85
CA GLN A 110 5.98 -46.79 -37.69
C GLN A 110 7.37 -46.35 -37.22
N PRO A 111 7.58 -45.05 -36.88
CA PRO A 111 8.82 -44.62 -36.28
C PRO A 111 9.07 -45.39 -34.97
N PRO A 112 10.34 -45.69 -34.63
CA PRO A 112 10.65 -46.38 -33.40
C PRO A 112 10.12 -45.60 -32.19
N PRO A 113 9.70 -46.30 -31.12
CA PRO A 113 9.23 -45.64 -29.91
C PRO A 113 10.28 -44.67 -29.37
N PRO A 114 9.86 -43.51 -28.81
CA PRO A 114 10.79 -42.53 -28.27
C PRO A 114 11.63 -43.19 -27.17
N THR A 115 12.94 -43.06 -27.28
CA THR A 115 13.89 -43.51 -26.24
C THR A 115 13.55 -42.85 -24.90
N PRO A 116 13.60 -43.58 -23.77
CA PRO A 116 13.37 -43.01 -22.45
C PRO A 116 14.31 -41.82 -22.23
N LYS A 117 13.72 -40.67 -21.88
CA LYS A 117 14.48 -39.48 -21.53
C LYS A 117 15.37 -39.80 -20.32
N PRO A 118 16.65 -39.38 -20.30
CA PRO A 118 17.53 -39.61 -19.15
C PRO A 118 16.89 -39.14 -17.85
N PRO A 119 17.10 -39.86 -16.72
CA PRO A 119 16.62 -39.40 -15.43
C PRO A 119 17.10 -37.98 -15.17
N ARG A 120 16.18 -37.10 -14.79
CA ARG A 120 16.53 -35.74 -14.37
C ARG A 120 17.56 -35.85 -13.24
N PRO A 121 18.67 -35.08 -13.26
CA PRO A 121 19.57 -35.05 -12.11
C PRO A 121 18.75 -34.72 -10.86
N PRO A 122 19.10 -35.29 -9.69
CA PRO A 122 18.37 -35.04 -8.46
C PRO A 122 18.33 -33.54 -8.24
N VAL A 123 17.12 -32.99 -8.23
CA VAL A 123 16.87 -31.61 -7.84
C VAL A 123 17.36 -31.55 -6.40
N SER A 124 18.43 -30.78 -6.14
CA SER A 124 18.85 -30.48 -4.79
C SER A 124 17.63 -29.97 -4.04
N SER A 125 17.26 -30.67 -2.97
CA SER A 125 16.12 -30.32 -2.14
C SER A 125 16.20 -28.84 -1.80
N PRO A 126 15.10 -28.08 -1.89
CA PRO A 126 15.09 -26.70 -1.40
C PRO A 126 15.59 -26.71 0.05
N PRO A 127 16.38 -25.70 0.46
CA PRO A 127 16.84 -25.60 1.83
C PRO A 127 15.63 -25.72 2.78
N PRO A 128 15.79 -26.39 3.93
CA PRO A 128 14.69 -26.55 4.87
C PRO A 128 14.08 -25.17 5.17
N PRO A 129 12.75 -25.08 5.28
CA PRO A 129 12.12 -23.83 5.67
C PRO A 129 12.79 -23.34 6.95
N PRO A 130 13.05 -22.02 7.08
CA PRO A 130 13.54 -21.49 8.34
C PRO A 130 12.60 -21.99 9.45
N PRO A 131 13.14 -22.44 10.60
CA PRO A 131 12.31 -22.87 11.72
C PRO A 131 11.28 -21.77 11.96
N ALA A 132 10.01 -22.16 12.15
CA ALA A 132 8.87 -21.25 12.33
C ALA A 132 9.34 -20.03 13.10
N ALA A 133 9.53 -18.91 12.40
CA ALA A 133 10.19 -17.77 12.97
C ALA A 133 9.38 -17.39 14.20
N ILE A 134 10.02 -17.38 15.37
CA ILE A 134 9.41 -16.78 16.54
C ILE A 134 9.21 -15.31 16.15
N ILE A 135 7.98 -14.93 15.78
CA ILE A 135 7.61 -13.55 15.39
C ILE A 135 7.56 -12.66 16.66
N ASN A 136 8.56 -12.80 17.52
CA ASN A 136 8.77 -12.01 18.73
C ASN A 136 10.19 -11.43 18.77
N GLY A 137 10.86 -11.31 17.62
CA GLY A 137 12.15 -10.65 17.52
C GLY A 137 12.03 -9.16 17.85
N THR A 138 12.10 -8.80 19.13
CA THR A 138 12.32 -7.43 19.59
C THR A 138 13.79 -7.09 19.36
N GLY A 139 14.15 -6.85 18.10
CA GLY A 139 15.52 -6.59 17.67
C GLY A 139 15.58 -5.39 16.73
N VAL A 140 16.36 -4.39 17.12
CA VAL A 140 16.80 -3.35 16.21
C VAL A 140 17.87 -3.96 15.33
N LEU A 141 17.64 -4.00 14.02
CA LEU A 141 18.67 -4.35 13.05
C LEU A 141 19.44 -3.09 12.66
N PRO A 142 20.78 -3.17 12.49
CA PRO A 142 21.61 -2.01 12.20
C PRO A 142 21.26 -1.32 10.88
N GLY A 143 21.66 -0.05 10.77
CA GLY A 143 21.47 0.80 9.60
C GLY A 143 20.09 1.47 9.49
N GLY A 144 19.02 0.82 9.95
CA GLY A 144 17.67 1.38 9.97
C GLY A 144 17.28 2.00 11.32
N ASN A 145 16.12 2.66 11.35
CA ASN A 145 15.53 3.19 12.58
C ASN A 145 14.27 2.45 13.04
N CYS A 146 13.82 1.41 12.34
CA CYS A 146 12.67 0.61 12.76
C CYS A 146 12.99 -0.17 14.06
N PRO A 147 12.26 0.06 15.17
CA PRO A 147 12.52 -0.61 16.44
C PRO A 147 12.19 -2.10 16.45
N ASP A 148 11.42 -2.54 15.45
CA ASP A 148 10.95 -3.90 15.20
C ASP A 148 11.47 -4.43 13.85
N ALA A 149 12.66 -4.01 13.43
CA ALA A 149 13.25 -4.42 12.15
C ALA A 149 13.42 -5.94 12.02
N GLN A 150 13.77 -6.63 13.12
CA GLN A 150 13.84 -8.09 13.13
C GLN A 150 12.46 -8.73 12.87
N GLU A 151 11.42 -8.29 13.58
CA GLU A 151 10.04 -8.76 13.35
C GLU A 151 9.57 -8.48 11.92
N LEU A 152 9.92 -7.31 11.37
CA LEU A 152 9.65 -6.97 9.98
C LEU A 152 10.30 -7.98 9.03
N LEU A 153 11.59 -8.28 9.19
CA LEU A 153 12.31 -9.25 8.36
C LEU A 153 11.72 -10.66 8.51
N ASP A 154 11.43 -11.07 9.74
CA ASP A 154 10.85 -12.38 10.04
C ASP A 154 9.47 -12.55 9.38
N ARG A 155 8.64 -11.52 9.39
CA ARG A 155 7.33 -11.53 8.68
C ARG A 155 7.50 -11.63 7.17
N HIS A 156 8.46 -10.91 6.57
CA HIS A 156 8.75 -11.06 5.14
C HIS A 156 9.12 -12.51 4.83
N ASN A 157 10.02 -13.10 5.62
CA ASN A 157 10.52 -14.45 5.40
C ASN A 157 9.45 -15.53 5.68
N TYR A 158 8.60 -15.30 6.68
CA TYR A 158 7.42 -16.13 6.93
C TYR A 158 6.49 -16.15 5.72
N TYR A 159 6.13 -14.99 5.18
CA TYR A 159 5.27 -14.95 3.99
C TYR A 159 5.94 -15.56 2.76
N ARG A 160 7.21 -15.25 2.52
CA ARG A 160 7.99 -15.81 1.40
C ARG A 160 8.07 -17.34 1.43
N SER A 161 8.06 -17.96 2.62
CA SER A 161 8.05 -19.41 2.77
C SER A 161 6.84 -20.09 2.12
N PHE A 162 5.67 -19.42 2.12
CA PHE A 162 4.48 -19.93 1.42
C PHE A 162 4.69 -19.94 -0.10
N HIS A 163 5.46 -19.00 -0.63
CA HIS A 163 5.61 -18.77 -2.07
C HIS A 163 6.89 -19.40 -2.64
N SER A 164 7.49 -20.39 -1.97
CA SER A 164 8.75 -21.02 -2.42
C SER A 164 9.86 -19.99 -2.75
N ALA A 165 9.81 -18.83 -2.09
CA ALA A 165 10.76 -17.75 -2.26
C ALA A 165 11.82 -17.87 -1.13
N PRO A 166 13.13 -17.90 -1.45
CA PRO A 166 14.18 -17.95 -0.43
C PRO A 166 14.06 -16.78 0.56
N PRO A 167 14.46 -16.95 1.83
CA PRO A 167 14.44 -15.86 2.80
C PRO A 167 15.36 -14.71 2.35
N LEU A 168 14.91 -13.48 2.61
CA LEU A 168 15.71 -12.26 2.45
C LEU A 168 16.71 -12.14 3.60
N VAL A 169 17.83 -11.49 3.32
CA VAL A 169 18.85 -11.10 4.30
C VAL A 169 18.81 -9.59 4.50
N TRP A 170 18.95 -9.12 5.74
CA TRP A 170 19.00 -7.70 6.03
C TRP A 170 20.24 -7.03 5.42
N ASP A 171 20.09 -5.82 4.89
CA ASP A 171 21.18 -4.99 4.40
C ASP A 171 21.11 -3.60 5.07
N GLU A 172 22.13 -3.33 5.88
CA GLU A 172 22.21 -2.12 6.71
C GLU A 172 22.27 -0.84 5.87
N SER A 173 22.99 -0.88 4.74
CA SER A 173 23.14 0.28 3.86
C SER A 173 21.82 0.65 3.19
N MET A 174 21.04 -0.37 2.79
CA MET A 174 19.70 -0.19 2.24
C MET A 174 18.73 0.32 3.30
N ALA A 175 18.84 -0.17 4.54
CA ALA A 175 18.03 0.30 5.65
C ALA A 175 18.29 1.79 5.96
N ALA A 176 19.55 2.21 5.98
CA ALA A 176 19.92 3.62 6.16
C ALA A 176 19.37 4.51 5.04
N ALA A 177 19.49 4.06 3.79
CA ALA A 177 18.92 4.77 2.64
C ALA A 177 17.38 4.84 2.69
N ALA A 178 16.73 3.77 3.15
CA ALA A 178 15.28 3.73 3.32
C ALA A 178 14.81 4.69 4.43
N THR A 179 15.51 4.75 5.57
CA THR A 179 15.25 5.73 6.65
C THR A 179 15.35 7.16 6.14
N ALA A 180 16.43 7.50 5.44
CA ALA A 180 16.62 8.85 4.88
C ALA A 180 15.50 9.22 3.89
N TYR A 181 15.07 8.25 3.06
CA TYR A 181 13.99 8.48 2.11
C TYR A 181 12.62 8.60 2.78
N ALA A 182 12.33 7.77 3.79
CA ALA A 182 11.09 7.85 4.56
C ALA A 182 10.95 9.21 5.26
N ALA A 183 12.04 9.74 5.83
CA ALA A 183 12.07 11.08 6.42
C ALA A 183 11.81 12.18 5.36
N THR A 184 12.34 12.01 4.15
CA THR A 184 12.08 12.93 3.03
C THR A 184 10.60 12.91 2.64
N LEU A 185 9.98 11.74 2.50
CA LEU A 185 8.56 11.62 2.18
C LEU A 185 7.66 12.20 3.28
N ALA A 186 8.00 11.96 4.55
CA ALA A 186 7.25 12.52 5.67
C ALA A 186 7.26 14.06 5.67
N THR A 187 8.33 14.70 5.23
CA THR A 187 8.40 16.17 5.12
C THR A 187 7.78 16.73 3.84
N GLN A 188 7.55 15.90 2.81
CA GLN A 188 6.92 16.25 1.54
C GLN A 188 5.44 15.87 1.53
N ASP A 189 4.67 16.50 2.43
CA ASP A 189 3.22 16.34 2.57
C ASP A 189 2.76 14.90 2.89
N CYS A 190 3.69 14.03 3.31
CA CYS A 190 3.42 12.61 3.59
C CYS A 190 2.84 11.86 2.38
N ILE A 191 3.15 12.32 1.15
CA ILE A 191 2.68 11.72 -0.08
C ILE A 191 3.61 10.58 -0.48
N LEU A 192 3.06 9.39 -0.69
CA LEU A 192 3.81 8.26 -1.21
C LEU A 192 4.26 8.52 -2.64
N ARG A 193 5.57 8.58 -2.85
CA ARG A 193 6.19 8.60 -4.17
C ARG A 193 7.39 7.68 -4.18
N HIS A 194 7.53 6.92 -5.24
CA HIS A 194 8.71 6.08 -5.41
C HIS A 194 9.97 6.91 -5.64
N SER A 195 11.07 6.42 -5.11
CA SER A 195 12.40 6.96 -5.40
C SER A 195 12.87 6.57 -6.81
N LYS A 196 14.04 7.08 -7.20
CA LYS A 196 14.68 6.75 -8.49
C LYS A 196 15.85 5.77 -8.33
N VAL A 197 15.91 5.03 -7.22
CA VAL A 197 16.97 4.03 -7.03
C VAL A 197 16.72 2.78 -7.88
N LYS A 198 17.74 1.94 -8.01
CA LYS A 198 17.65 0.67 -8.76
C LYS A 198 17.08 -0.49 -7.94
N ASP A 199 17.11 -0.39 -6.61
CA ASP A 199 16.50 -1.38 -5.74
C ASP A 199 14.97 -1.35 -5.89
N GLY A 200 14.31 -2.49 -5.67
CA GLY A 200 12.86 -2.52 -5.55
C GLY A 200 12.42 -1.72 -4.33
N GLU A 201 11.17 -1.26 -4.29
CA GLU A 201 10.69 -0.39 -3.22
C GLU A 201 9.22 -0.64 -2.91
N ASN A 202 8.91 -0.85 -1.63
CA ASN A 202 7.54 -0.76 -1.11
C ASN A 202 7.43 0.44 -0.18
N LEU A 203 6.29 1.13 -0.26
CA LEU A 203 5.98 2.30 0.56
C LEU A 203 4.70 2.04 1.34
N TRP A 204 4.62 2.54 2.56
CA TRP A 204 3.43 2.43 3.40
C TRP A 204 3.27 3.70 4.21
N GLN A 205 2.02 4.11 4.45
CA GLN A 205 1.69 5.34 5.16
C GLN A 205 0.57 5.09 6.17
N GLU A 206 0.70 5.76 7.33
CA GLU A 206 -0.33 5.79 8.37
C GLU A 206 -0.39 7.21 8.96
N ASN A 207 -1.59 7.68 9.27
CA ASN A 207 -1.80 8.88 10.07
C ASN A 207 -2.30 8.46 11.45
N GLY A 208 -1.84 9.14 12.51
CA GLY A 208 -2.21 8.82 13.88
C GLY A 208 -2.51 10.06 14.72
N TYR A 209 -3.49 9.93 15.61
CA TYR A 209 -3.83 10.92 16.62
C TYR A 209 -3.80 10.29 18.02
N PRO A 210 -3.12 10.91 19.02
CA PRO A 210 -2.24 12.07 18.89
C PRO A 210 -0.94 11.73 18.14
N ARG A 211 -0.61 10.44 17.99
CA ARG A 211 0.53 9.95 17.21
C ARG A 211 0.31 8.50 16.78
N THR A 212 1.00 8.09 15.71
CA THR A 212 1.20 6.68 15.34
C THR A 212 2.13 5.98 16.33
N ASN A 213 2.06 4.64 16.37
CA ASN A 213 3.12 3.84 16.99
C ASN A 213 4.42 3.93 16.16
N ASP A 214 5.54 3.50 16.74
CA ASP A 214 6.86 3.48 16.12
C ASP A 214 7.16 2.19 15.32
N LYS A 215 6.21 1.26 15.26
CA LYS A 215 6.36 -0.06 14.64
C LYS A 215 6.28 0.02 13.12
N CYS A 216 7.20 -0.67 12.45
CA CYS A 216 7.28 -0.80 11.00
C CYS A 216 6.67 -2.12 10.49
N ALA A 217 6.65 -3.19 11.30
CA ALA A 217 6.25 -4.53 10.89
C ALA A 217 4.78 -4.64 10.45
N SER A 218 3.93 -3.66 10.80
CA SER A 218 2.56 -3.54 10.29
C SER A 218 2.52 -3.36 8.78
N ALA A 219 3.49 -2.66 8.19
CA ALA A 219 3.56 -2.43 6.75
C ALA A 219 3.67 -3.76 5.97
N THR A 220 4.47 -4.71 6.47
CA THR A 220 4.65 -6.03 5.86
C THR A 220 3.36 -6.81 5.74
N ARG A 221 2.54 -6.79 6.80
CA ARG A 221 1.23 -7.45 6.79
C ARG A 221 0.34 -6.82 5.73
N ASP A 222 0.24 -5.49 5.73
CA ASP A 222 -0.66 -4.76 4.84
C ASP A 222 -0.27 -4.90 3.36
N TRP A 223 1.04 -4.92 3.05
CA TRP A 223 1.52 -5.27 1.71
C TRP A 223 1.18 -6.71 1.32
N TYR A 224 1.31 -7.66 2.25
CA TYR A 224 0.99 -9.05 1.95
C TYR A 224 -0.50 -9.29 1.69
N ILE A 225 -1.41 -8.55 2.34
CA ILE A 225 -2.87 -8.78 2.15
C ILE A 225 -3.32 -8.56 0.71
N GLU A 226 -2.54 -7.85 -0.10
CA GLU A 226 -2.81 -7.66 -1.53
C GLU A 226 -2.87 -8.98 -2.31
N ILE A 227 -2.35 -10.08 -1.73
CA ILE A 227 -2.53 -11.45 -2.25
C ILE A 227 -3.99 -11.78 -2.57
N LYS A 228 -4.97 -11.21 -1.83
CA LYS A 228 -6.41 -11.41 -2.09
C LYS A 228 -6.87 -10.88 -3.45
N TYR A 229 -6.10 -9.99 -4.05
CA TYR A 229 -6.36 -9.39 -5.36
C TYR A 229 -5.49 -10.01 -6.46
N TYR A 230 -4.62 -10.97 -6.12
CA TYR A 230 -3.74 -11.63 -7.08
C TYR A 230 -4.37 -12.95 -7.56
N ASN A 231 -4.69 -12.99 -8.84
CA ASN A 231 -5.12 -14.20 -9.54
C ASN A 231 -3.89 -15.00 -10.02
N PHE A 232 -3.69 -16.18 -9.45
CA PHE A 232 -2.63 -17.11 -9.84
C PHE A 232 -3.02 -18.03 -11.01
N ASP A 233 -4.32 -18.12 -11.36
CA ASP A 233 -4.87 -19.05 -12.35
C ASP A 233 -5.08 -18.39 -13.72
N VAL A 234 -4.05 -17.69 -14.20
CA VAL A 234 -4.08 -17.00 -15.50
C VAL A 234 -2.79 -17.23 -16.29
N PRO A 235 -2.88 -17.32 -17.63
CA PRO A 235 -1.70 -17.51 -18.47
C PRO A 235 -0.82 -16.24 -18.53
N ASP A 236 -1.42 -15.07 -18.31
CA ASP A 236 -0.84 -13.74 -18.41
C ASP A 236 -0.99 -12.96 -17.08
N PRO A 237 -0.27 -13.37 -16.03
CA PRO A 237 -0.44 -12.83 -14.69
C PRO A 237 -0.05 -11.36 -14.54
N PHE A 238 0.91 -10.85 -15.31
CA PHE A 238 1.21 -9.43 -15.28
C PHE A 238 0.08 -8.65 -15.95
N ALA A 239 -0.32 -9.03 -17.16
CA ALA A 239 -1.38 -8.34 -17.88
C ALA A 239 -2.72 -8.34 -17.09
N THR A 240 -3.08 -9.47 -16.49
CA THR A 240 -4.29 -9.58 -15.68
C THR A 240 -4.19 -8.81 -14.37
N ASN A 241 -3.18 -9.09 -13.54
CA ASN A 241 -3.17 -8.57 -12.17
C ASN A 241 -2.74 -7.10 -12.10
N TRP A 242 -1.80 -6.68 -12.94
CA TRP A 242 -1.22 -5.34 -12.89
C TRP A 242 -2.16 -4.27 -13.42
N TYR A 243 -2.76 -4.47 -14.59
CA TYR A 243 -3.59 -3.46 -15.25
C TYR A 243 -4.99 -3.35 -14.66
N GLN A 244 -5.53 -4.43 -14.09
CA GLN A 244 -6.90 -4.44 -13.57
C GLN A 244 -6.98 -3.90 -12.15
N THR A 245 -5.95 -4.14 -11.33
CA THR A 245 -6.00 -3.79 -9.91
C THR A 245 -5.07 -2.65 -9.56
N GLN A 246 -3.87 -2.56 -10.14
CA GLN A 246 -2.77 -1.70 -9.67
C GLN A 246 -2.45 -1.82 -8.16
N ILE A 247 -3.04 -2.81 -7.48
CA ILE A 247 -3.02 -2.94 -6.01
C ILE A 247 -2.11 -4.10 -5.61
N VAL A 248 -1.61 -4.94 -6.52
CA VAL A 248 -0.83 -6.15 -6.15
C VAL A 248 0.69 -5.92 -6.05
N GLY A 249 1.16 -4.70 -6.33
CA GLY A 249 2.57 -4.41 -6.52
C GLY A 249 3.42 -4.62 -5.28
N HIS A 250 2.89 -4.37 -4.08
CA HIS A 250 3.65 -4.57 -2.86
C HIS A 250 3.75 -6.04 -2.50
N PHE A 251 2.66 -6.80 -2.64
CA PHE A 251 2.66 -8.25 -2.49
C PHE A 251 3.65 -8.91 -3.43
N SER A 252 3.58 -8.63 -4.74
CA SER A 252 4.43 -9.28 -5.72
C SER A 252 5.91 -9.00 -5.50
N GLN A 253 6.28 -7.79 -5.03
CA GLN A 253 7.64 -7.49 -4.62
C GLN A 253 8.05 -8.24 -3.35
N LEU A 254 7.19 -8.29 -2.33
CA LEU A 254 7.47 -8.97 -1.06
C LEU A 254 7.81 -10.46 -1.28
N VAL A 255 7.03 -11.13 -2.13
CA VAL A 255 7.21 -12.56 -2.43
C VAL A 255 8.11 -12.83 -3.64
N TRP A 256 8.72 -11.80 -4.23
CA TRP A 256 9.52 -11.95 -5.45
C TRP A 256 10.70 -12.89 -5.22
N LYS A 257 10.67 -14.07 -5.85
CA LYS A 257 11.67 -15.13 -5.65
C LYS A 257 13.11 -14.67 -5.89
N GLY A 258 13.31 -13.82 -6.91
CA GLY A 258 14.64 -13.32 -7.27
C GLY A 258 15.23 -12.29 -6.31
N SER A 259 14.43 -11.67 -5.43
CA SER A 259 14.94 -10.67 -4.50
C SER A 259 15.69 -11.34 -3.35
N THR A 260 16.83 -10.78 -2.98
CA THR A 260 17.81 -11.43 -2.09
C THR A 260 18.04 -10.69 -0.77
N LYS A 261 17.92 -9.36 -0.78
CA LYS A 261 18.17 -8.51 0.40
C LYS A 261 17.02 -7.57 0.68
N LEU A 262 16.89 -7.18 1.95
CA LEU A 262 15.89 -6.25 2.46
C LEU A 262 16.55 -5.18 3.33
N GLY A 263 16.15 -3.93 3.19
CA GLY A 263 16.48 -2.88 4.15
C GLY A 263 15.33 -1.91 4.29
N CYS A 264 14.93 -1.61 5.52
CA CYS A 264 13.76 -0.79 5.78
C CYS A 264 14.02 0.31 6.81
N GLY A 265 13.24 1.37 6.70
CA GLY A 265 13.28 2.51 7.61
C GLY A 265 11.97 3.26 7.61
N TYR A 266 11.76 4.11 8.61
CA TYR A 266 10.57 4.95 8.72
C TYR A 266 10.90 6.42 8.96
N GLY A 267 9.94 7.28 8.64
CA GLY A 267 9.99 8.71 8.92
C GLY A 267 8.64 9.18 9.42
N THR A 268 8.63 10.20 10.25
CA THR A 268 7.39 10.80 10.77
C THR A 268 7.44 12.31 10.69
N LYS A 269 6.28 12.93 10.50
CA LYS A 269 6.11 14.38 10.55
C LYS A 269 4.80 14.72 11.23
N GLU A 270 4.82 15.73 12.10
CA GLU A 270 3.60 16.28 12.67
C GLU A 270 2.77 16.95 11.56
N VAL A 271 1.50 16.60 11.47
CA VAL A 271 0.59 17.08 10.42
C VAL A 271 -0.79 17.42 11.01
N PRO A 272 -1.50 18.40 10.45
CA PRO A 272 -2.89 18.66 10.81
C PRO A 272 -3.78 17.55 10.26
N LEU A 273 -4.57 16.93 11.13
CA LEU A 273 -5.60 15.95 10.80
C LEU A 273 -6.98 16.57 10.93
N ARG A 274 -7.79 16.48 9.86
CA ARG A 274 -9.15 17.02 9.82
C ARG A 274 -10.16 15.95 10.21
N PHE A 275 -10.92 16.21 11.28
CA PHE A 275 -12.04 15.40 11.73
C PHE A 275 -13.30 16.27 11.75
N GLY A 276 -14.10 16.17 10.68
CA GLY A 276 -15.22 17.09 10.45
C GLY A 276 -14.75 18.54 10.29
N ALA A 277 -15.35 19.46 11.04
CA ALA A 277 -14.98 20.88 11.05
C ALA A 277 -13.74 21.18 11.93
N LYS A 278 -13.24 20.21 12.70
CA LYS A 278 -12.13 20.40 13.63
C LYS A 278 -10.82 19.93 13.02
N THR A 279 -9.74 20.63 13.34
CA THR A 279 -8.37 20.25 13.00
C THR A 279 -7.62 19.94 14.28
N TYR A 280 -6.97 18.77 14.31
CA TYR A 280 -6.17 18.30 15.42
C TYR A 280 -4.73 18.08 14.94
N MET A 281 -3.75 18.28 15.81
CA MET A 281 -2.37 17.91 15.48
C MET A 281 -2.17 16.42 15.77
N GLY A 282 -1.72 15.71 14.74
CA GLY A 282 -1.28 14.32 14.85
C GLY A 282 0.05 14.16 14.10
N ASN A 283 0.38 12.96 13.68
CA ASN A 283 1.51 12.75 12.78
C ASN A 283 1.16 11.82 11.62
N CYS A 284 1.94 11.93 10.56
CA CYS A 284 2.04 10.92 9.55
C CYS A 284 3.29 10.07 9.81
N LYS A 285 3.22 8.79 9.48
CA LYS A 285 4.33 7.85 9.45
C LYS A 285 4.43 7.27 8.05
N ILE A 286 5.64 7.26 7.51
CA ILE A 286 5.99 6.62 6.24
C ILE A 286 6.97 5.51 6.55
N VAL A 287 6.72 4.29 6.04
CA VAL A 287 7.66 3.18 6.05
C VAL A 287 8.11 2.92 4.62
N VAL A 288 9.42 2.79 4.43
CA VAL A 288 10.05 2.46 3.15
C VAL A 288 10.81 1.16 3.34
N CYS A 289 10.60 0.19 2.45
CA CYS A 289 11.41 -1.02 2.35
C CYS A 289 12.02 -1.12 0.96
N ARG A 290 13.32 -1.45 0.91
CA ARG A 290 14.10 -1.63 -0.32
C ARG A 290 14.47 -3.09 -0.52
N TYR A 291 14.47 -3.54 -1.77
CA TYR A 291 14.74 -4.92 -2.15
C TYR A 291 15.88 -4.99 -3.16
N ARG A 292 16.96 -5.73 -2.84
CA ARG A 292 18.01 -6.00 -3.83
C ARG A 292 17.50 -7.03 -4.82
N ASP A 293 17.89 -6.86 -6.07
CA ASP A 293 17.34 -7.58 -7.23
C ASP A 293 15.83 -7.29 -7.32
N PHE A 294 15.53 -6.10 -7.84
CA PHE A 294 14.18 -5.53 -7.84
C PHE A 294 13.16 -6.47 -8.49
N GLY A 295 11.97 -6.51 -7.88
CA GLY A 295 10.85 -7.29 -8.37
C GLY A 295 10.02 -6.54 -9.40
N ASN A 296 8.82 -7.04 -9.66
CA ASN A 296 7.83 -6.36 -10.51
C ASN A 296 8.32 -6.03 -11.92
N ILE A 297 9.21 -6.88 -12.49
CA ILE A 297 9.62 -6.76 -13.89
C ILE A 297 8.37 -6.94 -14.76
N PRO A 298 7.99 -5.96 -15.61
CA PRO A 298 6.65 -5.84 -16.19
C PRO A 298 6.42 -6.78 -17.37
N THR A 299 6.50 -8.09 -17.12
CA THR A 299 6.31 -9.16 -18.10
C THR A 299 5.68 -10.38 -17.45
N ASP A 300 4.77 -11.06 -18.14
CA ASP A 300 4.09 -12.27 -17.64
C ASP A 300 5.09 -13.37 -17.25
N ASN A 301 6.10 -13.59 -18.08
CA ASN A 301 7.16 -14.57 -17.83
C ASN A 301 7.94 -14.29 -16.54
N SER A 302 8.15 -13.02 -16.18
CA SER A 302 8.83 -12.68 -14.93
C SER A 302 7.94 -12.94 -13.74
N PHE A 303 6.65 -12.62 -13.81
CA PHE A 303 5.69 -12.90 -12.75
C PHE A 303 5.49 -14.41 -12.54
N LEU A 304 5.34 -15.20 -13.60
CA LEU A 304 5.24 -16.67 -13.52
C LEU A 304 6.44 -17.33 -12.81
N LYS A 305 7.65 -16.75 -12.97
CA LYS A 305 8.87 -17.28 -12.35
C LYS A 305 9.06 -16.87 -10.90
N ASN A 306 8.48 -15.74 -10.49
CA ASN A 306 8.83 -15.09 -9.23
C ASN A 306 7.68 -14.96 -8.23
N VAL A 307 6.42 -15.01 -8.66
CA VAL A 307 5.23 -14.91 -7.80
C VAL A 307 4.53 -16.26 -7.82
N ILE A 308 5.06 -17.20 -7.04
CA ILE A 308 4.64 -18.61 -7.06
C ILE A 308 3.43 -18.78 -6.14
N ARG A 309 2.44 -19.60 -6.53
CA ARG A 309 1.31 -19.97 -5.67
C ARG A 309 1.79 -20.58 -4.35
N ASN A 310 1.02 -20.38 -3.29
CA ASN A 310 1.27 -21.00 -1.99
C ASN A 310 1.44 -22.53 -2.12
N SER A 311 2.64 -23.04 -1.79
CA SER A 311 2.99 -24.46 -1.91
C SER A 311 2.33 -25.36 -0.85
N THR A 312 1.70 -24.81 0.19
CA THR A 312 0.97 -25.62 1.20
C THR A 312 -0.45 -26.02 0.75
N VAL A 313 -0.90 -25.59 -0.42
CA VAL A 313 -2.14 -26.10 -1.03
C VAL A 313 -1.76 -27.11 -2.10
N VAL A 314 -1.63 -28.38 -1.71
CA VAL A 314 -1.77 -29.48 -2.66
C VAL A 314 -3.22 -29.39 -3.17
N PRO A 315 -3.47 -29.22 -4.47
CA PRO A 315 -4.83 -29.28 -4.98
C PRO A 315 -5.36 -30.68 -4.68
N ILE A 316 -6.37 -30.77 -3.81
CA ILE A 316 -7.16 -31.99 -3.68
C ILE A 316 -7.85 -32.17 -5.02
N ARG A 317 -7.41 -33.19 -5.77
CA ARG A 317 -8.06 -33.65 -6.99
C ARG A 317 -9.38 -34.32 -6.65
#